data_AF-A0A6M3IIF6-F1
#
_entry.id   AF-A0A6M3IIF6-F1
#
_cell.length_a   1.000
_cell.length_b   1.000
_cell.length_c   1.000
_cell.angle_alpha   90.00
_cell.angle_beta   90.00
_cell.angle_gamma   90.00
#
_symmetry.space_group_name_H-M   'P 1'
#
loop_
_entity.id
_entity.type
_entity.pdbx_description
1 polymer ?
#
loop_
_entity_poly.entity_id
_entity_poly.type
_entity_poly.pdbx_seq_one_letter_code
_entity_poly.pdbx_strand_id
1 'polypeptide(L)'
;MKDLIELSYDAADKVEILAGELHKRVGEETKKLLKSQIDKLGIDESQLKKTLYPDDPETLCTYEYDGKPILGVKIGPNGMSILFDVPELKETQKGEEVHV
;
A
#
# COMPACT_ATOMS: atom_id res chain seq x y z
N MET A 1 31.54 28.49 -14.58
CA MET A 1 31.44 27.38 -13.59
C MET A 1 30.87 27.91 -12.26
N LYS A 2 29.81 28.74 -12.31
CA LYS A 2 29.13 29.32 -11.14
C LYS A 2 27.61 29.09 -11.15
N ASP A 3 27.08 28.46 -12.20
CA ASP A 3 25.64 28.29 -12.41
C ASP A 3 25.07 26.99 -11.81
N LEU A 4 25.88 26.21 -11.08
CA LEU A 4 25.45 24.92 -10.52
C LEU A 4 25.11 24.96 -9.01
N ILE A 5 25.36 26.07 -8.32
CA ILE A 5 25.26 26.14 -6.84
C ILE A 5 23.99 26.90 -6.38
N GLU A 6 23.29 27.60 -7.28
CA GLU A 6 21.96 28.16 -7.02
C GLU A 6 20.84 27.27 -7.56
N LEU A 7 20.92 25.96 -7.33
CA LEU A 7 19.69 25.24 -6.98
C LEU A 7 19.24 25.83 -5.63
N SER A 8 18.60 26.99 -5.74
CA SER A 8 18.13 27.86 -4.67
C SER A 8 17.48 27.01 -3.58
N TYR A 9 17.72 27.33 -2.31
CA TYR A 9 17.01 26.73 -1.17
C TYR A 9 15.49 26.64 -1.41
N ASP A 10 14.92 27.59 -2.17
CA ASP A 10 13.52 27.62 -2.62
C ASP A 10 13.09 26.42 -3.49
N ALA A 11 14.01 25.83 -4.26
CA ALA A 11 13.76 24.63 -5.04
C ALA A 11 13.79 23.36 -4.17
N ALA A 12 14.66 23.30 -3.16
CA ALA A 12 14.71 22.19 -2.21
C ALA A 12 13.43 22.12 -1.35
N ASP A 13 12.97 23.26 -0.84
CA ASP A 13 11.74 23.37 -0.04
C ASP A 13 10.51 22.92 -0.85
N LYS A 14 10.44 23.29 -2.14
CA LYS A 14 9.37 22.85 -3.04
C LYS A 14 9.40 21.34 -3.29
N VAL A 15 10.58 20.74 -3.40
CA VAL A 15 10.73 19.29 -3.54
C VAL A 15 10.24 18.57 -2.28
N GLU A 16 10.57 19.07 -1.09
CA GLU A 16 10.07 18.49 0.17
C GLU A 16 8.54 18.60 0.28
N ILE A 17 7.96 19.76 -0.05
CA ILE A 17 6.50 19.95 -0.08
C ILE A 17 5.84 18.95 -1.03
N LEU A 18 6.33 18.85 -2.27
CA LEU A 18 5.79 17.93 -3.27
C LEU A 18 5.93 16.46 -2.84
N ALA A 19 7.05 16.09 -2.22
CA ALA A 19 7.24 14.76 -1.67
C ALA A 19 6.24 14.45 -0.55
N GLY A 20 5.99 15.42 0.35
CA GLY A 20 4.99 15.31 1.41
C GLY A 20 3.57 15.16 0.86
N GLU A 21 3.18 15.96 -0.13
CA GLU A 21 1.88 15.86 -0.81
C GLU A 21 1.71 14.52 -1.51
N LEU A 22 2.74 14.06 -2.22
CA LEU A 22 2.71 12.77 -2.92
C LEU A 22 2.58 11.61 -1.92
N HIS A 23 3.34 11.62 -0.83
CA HIS A 23 3.24 10.62 0.23
C HIS A 23 1.84 10.60 0.86
N LYS A 24 1.27 11.77 1.15
CA LYS A 24 -0.10 11.88 1.66
C LYS A 24 -1.11 11.26 0.70
N ARG A 25 -1.05 11.63 -0.59
CA ARG A 25 -1.96 11.14 -1.62
C ARG A 25 -1.86 9.62 -1.83
N VAL A 26 -0.65 9.08 -1.86
CA VAL A 26 -0.45 7.63 -1.93
C VAL A 26 -1.01 6.94 -0.70
N GLY A 27 -0.82 7.51 0.50
CA GLY A 27 -1.42 7.00 1.73
C GLY A 27 -2.96 6.97 1.70
N GLU A 28 -3.60 8.01 1.17
CA GLU A 28 -5.05 8.09 1.03
C GLU A 28 -5.60 7.05 0.03
N GLU A 29 -4.98 6.94 -1.16
CA GLU A 29 -5.38 5.95 -2.16
C GLU A 29 -5.12 4.51 -1.67
N THR A 30 -4.02 4.27 -0.96
CA THR A 30 -3.71 2.97 -0.33
C THR A 30 -4.83 2.56 0.62
N LYS A 31 -5.28 3.46 1.50
CA LYS A 31 -6.38 3.18 2.45
C LYS A 31 -7.70 2.90 1.73
N LYS A 32 -8.01 3.68 0.69
CA LYS A 32 -9.23 3.51 -0.10
C LYS A 32 -9.26 2.15 -0.82
N LEU A 33 -8.14 1.77 -1.43
CA LEU A 33 -7.99 0.48 -2.09
C LEU A 33 -8.04 -0.67 -1.08
N LEU A 34 -7.38 -0.52 0.08
CA LEU A 34 -7.42 -1.51 1.15
C LEU A 34 -8.84 -1.76 1.62
N LYS A 35 -9.60 -0.70 1.91
CA LYS A 35 -11.01 -0.80 2.29
C LYS A 35 -11.83 -1.52 1.21
N SER A 36 -11.62 -1.17 -0.06
CA SER A 36 -12.29 -1.88 -1.16
C SER A 36 -11.95 -3.37 -1.22
N GLN A 37 -10.74 -3.78 -0.84
CA GLN A 37 -10.35 -5.19 -0.78
C GLN A 37 -11.01 -5.90 0.41
N ILE A 38 -11.00 -5.26 1.58
CA ILE A 38 -11.68 -5.75 2.79
C ILE A 38 -13.16 -5.99 2.51
N ASP A 39 -13.84 -5.01 1.89
CA ASP A 39 -15.27 -5.09 1.54
C ASP A 39 -15.54 -6.23 0.54
N LYS A 40 -14.65 -6.46 -0.43
CA LYS A 40 -14.78 -7.55 -1.43
C LYS A 40 -14.53 -8.93 -0.83
N LEU A 41 -13.56 -9.04 0.07
CA LEU A 41 -13.21 -10.30 0.74
C LEU A 41 -14.16 -10.61 1.90
N GLY A 42 -14.92 -9.62 2.39
CA GLY A 42 -15.84 -9.78 3.52
C GLY A 42 -15.10 -10.03 4.84
N ILE A 43 -13.91 -9.45 4.98
CA ILE A 43 -13.01 -9.64 6.13
C ILE A 43 -12.98 -8.38 7.00
N ASP A 44 -12.41 -8.47 8.19
CA ASP A 44 -12.18 -7.30 9.06
C ASP A 44 -10.74 -6.79 8.93
N GLU A 45 -10.52 -5.48 9.07
CA GLU A 45 -9.17 -4.88 9.00
C GLU A 45 -8.23 -5.46 10.05
N SER A 46 -8.73 -5.88 11.21
CA SER A 46 -7.95 -6.53 12.28
C SER A 46 -7.38 -7.89 11.89
N GLN A 47 -7.91 -8.52 10.83
CA GLN A 47 -7.39 -9.78 10.29
C GLN A 47 -6.22 -9.55 9.34
N LEU A 48 -5.97 -8.30 8.96
CA LEU A 48 -4.86 -7.94 8.08
C LEU A 48 -3.57 -7.78 8.85
N LYS A 49 -2.49 -8.30 8.28
CA LYS A 49 -1.15 -8.04 8.75
C LYS A 49 -0.50 -6.99 7.85
N LYS A 50 -0.03 -5.89 8.45
CA LYS A 50 0.78 -4.89 7.77
C LYS A 50 2.26 -5.14 8.05
N THR A 51 3.04 -5.32 7.00
CA THR A 51 4.51 -5.41 7.07
C THR A 51 5.11 -4.15 6.47
N LEU A 52 6.08 -3.54 7.18
CA LEU A 52 6.88 -2.42 6.70
C LEU A 52 8.25 -2.94 6.28
N TYR A 53 8.81 -2.42 5.19
CA TYR A 53 10.13 -2.82 4.69
C TYR A 53 11.06 -1.60 4.68
N PRO A 54 11.56 -1.14 5.84
CA PRO A 54 12.42 0.05 5.91
C PRO A 54 13.76 -0.13 5.19
N ASP A 55 14.22 -1.38 5.07
CA ASP A 55 15.49 -1.74 4.43
C ASP A 55 15.35 -2.06 2.92
N ASP A 56 14.11 -2.12 2.40
CA ASP A 56 13.86 -2.34 0.97
C ASP A 56 13.66 -0.97 0.29
N PRO A 57 14.58 -0.55 -0.61
CA PRO A 57 14.48 0.74 -1.29
C PRO A 57 13.29 0.80 -2.28
N GLU A 58 12.73 -0.34 -2.66
CA GLU A 58 11.66 -0.46 -3.65
C GLU A 58 10.31 -0.82 -3.03
N THR A 59 10.26 -1.39 -1.82
CA THR A 59 9.01 -1.78 -1.16
C THR A 59 8.81 -0.98 0.11
N LEU A 60 7.68 -0.29 0.25
CA LEU A 60 7.36 0.45 1.47
C LEU A 60 6.60 -0.42 2.47
N CYS A 61 5.52 -1.06 2.00
CA CYS A 61 4.69 -1.88 2.86
C CYS A 61 3.86 -2.89 2.06
N THR A 62 3.44 -3.95 2.74
CA THR A 62 2.45 -4.91 2.25
C THR A 62 1.38 -5.15 3.31
N TYR A 63 0.17 -5.40 2.82
CA TYR A 63 -0.98 -5.88 3.58
C TYR A 63 -1.24 -7.32 3.17
N GLU A 64 -1.34 -8.20 4.15
CA GLU A 64 -1.53 -9.63 3.96
C GLU A 64 -2.82 -10.09 4.64
N TYR A 65 -3.50 -11.03 3.99
CA TYR A 65 -4.61 -11.79 4.55
C TYR A 65 -4.36 -13.28 4.34
N ASP A 66 -4.48 -14.09 5.40
CA ASP A 66 -4.22 -15.54 5.36
C ASP A 66 -2.85 -15.91 4.74
N GLY A 67 -1.82 -15.10 5.04
CA GLY A 67 -0.47 -15.27 4.52
C GLY A 67 -0.28 -14.92 3.03
N LYS A 68 -1.30 -14.38 2.36
CA LYS A 68 -1.22 -13.90 0.98
C LYS A 68 -1.23 -12.37 0.94
N PRO A 69 -0.32 -11.72 0.19
CA PRO A 69 -0.36 -10.28 0.00
C PRO A 69 -1.61 -9.90 -0.79
N ILE A 70 -2.35 -8.90 -0.31
CA ILE A 70 -3.56 -8.39 -0.98
C ILE A 70 -3.36 -6.95 -1.50
N LEU A 71 -2.41 -6.23 -0.91
CA LEU A 71 -2.05 -4.88 -1.31
C LEU A 71 -0.60 -4.59 -0.94
N GLY A 72 0.13 -3.88 -1.79
CA GLY A 72 1.49 -3.44 -1.53
C GLY A 72 1.77 -2.07 -2.11
N VAL A 73 2.66 -1.31 -1.48
CA VAL A 73 3.13 -0.02 -1.96
C VAL A 73 4.61 -0.13 -2.28
N LYS A 74 4.96 0.24 -3.51
CA LYS A 74 6.34 0.18 -4.02
C LYS A 74 6.80 1.52 -4.58
N ILE A 75 8.09 1.78 -4.48
CA ILE A 75 8.80 2.88 -5.15
C ILE A 75 9.57 2.27 -6.31
N GLY A 76 9.41 2.83 -7.50
CA GLY A 76 10.18 2.47 -8.69
C GLY A 76 10.81 3.70 -9.34
N PRO A 77 11.59 3.49 -10.42
CA PRO A 77 12.29 4.57 -11.11
C PRO A 77 11.37 5.65 -11.68
N ASN A 78 10.09 5.33 -11.91
CA ASN A 78 9.08 6.24 -12.46
C ASN A 78 8.10 6.78 -11.39
N GLY A 79 8.33 6.52 -10.10
CA GLY A 79 7.49 6.98 -8.99
C GLY A 79 6.91 5.86 -8.12
N MET A 80 5.86 6.17 -7.37
CA MET A 80 5.20 5.21 -6.48
C MET A 80 4.10 4.44 -7.18
N SER A 81 4.00 3.14 -6.88
CA SER A 81 2.99 2.23 -7.40
C SER A 81 2.27 1.52 -6.25
N ILE A 82 0.95 1.34 -6.39
CA ILE A 82 0.15 0.50 -5.50
C ILE A 82 -0.16 -0.79 -6.26
N LEU A 83 0.34 -1.90 -5.76
CA LEU A 83 0.05 -3.25 -6.25
C LEU A 83 -1.12 -3.81 -5.43
N PHE A 84 -2.03 -4.51 -6.09
CA PHE A 84 -3.12 -5.19 -5.42
C PHE A 84 -3.27 -6.59 -6.01
N ASP A 85 -3.55 -7.54 -5.15
CA ASP A 85 -3.88 -8.90 -5.53
C ASP A 85 -5.16 -9.29 -4.78
N VAL A 86 -6.06 -9.99 -5.46
CA VAL A 86 -7.31 -10.45 -4.86
C VAL A 86 -7.14 -11.94 -4.63
N PRO A 87 -6.85 -12.38 -3.39
CA PRO A 87 -6.69 -13.80 -3.15
C PRO A 87 -8.00 -14.51 -3.45
N GLU A 88 -7.93 -15.63 -4.16
CA GLU A 88 -9.08 -16.51 -4.35
C GLU A 88 -9.61 -16.93 -2.98
N LEU A 89 -10.86 -16.56 -2.70
CA LEU A 89 -11.58 -17.00 -1.51
C LEU A 89 -11.76 -18.51 -1.61
N LYS A 90 -11.20 -19.26 -0.66
CA LYS A 90 -11.63 -20.65 -0.48
C LYS A 90 -13.09 -20.56 -0.05
N GLU A 91 -14.01 -21.07 -0.86
CA GLU A 91 -15.40 -21.22 -0.45
C GLU A 91 -15.44 -22.02 0.85
N THR A 92 -15.71 -21.35 1.97
CA THR A 92 -16.05 -22.04 3.20
C THR A 92 -17.39 -22.71 2.92
N GLN A 93 -17.38 -24.01 2.66
CA GLN A 93 -18.60 -24.82 2.58
C GLN A 93 -19.37 -24.67 3.89
N LYS A 94 -20.36 -23.77 3.88
CA LYS A 94 -21.27 -23.56 5.00
C LYS A 94 -22.50 -24.43 4.71
N GLY A 95 -22.46 -25.68 5.14
CA GLY A 95 -23.59 -26.58 4.96
C GLY A 95 -23.31 -28.01 5.36
N GLU A 96 -23.25 -28.28 6.68
CA GLU A 96 -23.73 -29.55 7.22
C GLU A 96 -24.34 -29.26 8.60
N GLU A 97 -25.64 -28.96 8.61
CA GLU A 97 -26.47 -29.16 9.79
C GLU A 97 -26.48 -30.65 10.10
N VAL A 98 -25.78 -31.08 11.14
CA VAL A 98 -25.96 -32.42 11.70
C VAL A 98 -27.04 -32.32 12.77
N HIS A 99 -28.27 -32.68 12.40
CA HIS A 99 -29.27 -33.15 13.36
C HIS A 99 -28.94 -34.60 13.73
N VAL A 100 -28.69 -34.86 15.02
CA VAL A 100 -28.99 -36.13 15.69
C VAL A 100 -29.63 -35.81 17.02
#